data_AF-A0A1B6IE40-F1
#
_entry.id   AF-A0A1B6IE40-F1
#
_cell.length_a   1.000
_cell.length_b   1.000
_cell.length_c   1.000
_cell.angle_alpha   90.00
_cell.angle_beta   90.00
_cell.angle_gamma   90.00
#
_symmetry.space_group_name_H-M   'P 1'
#
loop_
_entity.id
_entity.type
_entity.pdbx_description
1 polymer ?
#
loop_
_entity_poly.entity_id
_entity_poly.type
_entity_poly.pdbx_seq_one_letter_code
_entity_poly.pdbx_strand_id
1 'polypeptide(L)'
;FMWSNCIHKITYCRSWLMLLAFISGCSAYIIVFFNIPDKAVFGNTYDHATIESSKGLAVLCSFLLGLGDSLLNTQNFSILAVLHPDSSSQTTAIYMLSKAMCVSLSFFCSSHLGLHILLPTLMSAALLSALAFCSVDRTAVKLQSERRRASVDLTPKH
;
A
#
# COMPACT_ATOMS: atom_id res chain seq x y z
N PHE A 1 -7.17 -18.78 -26.37
CA PHE A 1 -8.38 -18.31 -25.65
C PHE A 1 -8.22 -18.35 -24.11
N MET A 2 -7.78 -19.46 -23.50
CA MET A 2 -7.55 -19.58 -22.04
C MET A 2 -6.69 -18.49 -21.40
N TRP A 3 -5.65 -18.03 -22.10
CA TRP A 3 -4.70 -17.05 -21.58
C TRP A 3 -5.25 -15.62 -21.45
N SER A 4 -6.35 -15.27 -22.13
CA SER A 4 -6.97 -13.94 -22.02
C SER A 4 -7.73 -13.77 -20.71
N ASN A 5 -8.43 -14.83 -20.28
CA ASN A 5 -9.16 -14.84 -19.02
C ASN A 5 -8.23 -14.84 -17.81
N CYS A 6 -7.04 -15.43 -17.93
CA CYS A 6 -6.06 -15.47 -16.87
C CYS A 6 -5.49 -14.08 -16.54
N ILE A 7 -5.15 -13.28 -17.57
CA ILE A 7 -4.63 -11.91 -17.37
C ILE A 7 -5.71 -11.00 -16.75
N HIS A 8 -6.94 -11.06 -17.27
CA HIS A 8 -8.05 -10.31 -16.69
C HIS A 8 -8.27 -10.68 -15.22
N LYS A 9 -8.20 -11.97 -14.89
CA LYS A 9 -8.33 -12.47 -13.51
C LYS A 9 -7.20 -11.96 -12.60
N ILE A 10 -5.97 -11.88 -13.11
CA ILE A 10 -4.82 -11.36 -12.36
C ILE A 10 -4.98 -9.86 -12.09
N THR A 11 -5.35 -9.05 -13.08
CA THR A 11 -5.58 -7.60 -12.88
C THR A 11 -6.73 -7.34 -11.92
N TYR A 12 -7.86 -8.04 -12.06
CA TYR A 12 -8.99 -7.92 -11.14
C TYR A 12 -8.63 -8.29 -9.70
N CYS A 13 -7.86 -9.38 -9.52
CA CYS A 13 -7.37 -9.77 -8.20
C CYS A 13 -6.53 -8.66 -7.57
N ARG A 14 -5.63 -8.05 -8.37
CA ARG A 14 -4.74 -7.00 -7.88
C ARG A 14 -5.46 -5.72 -7.46
N SER A 15 -6.43 -5.26 -8.24
CA SER A 15 -7.26 -4.10 -7.89
C SER A 15 -8.11 -4.38 -6.64
N TRP A 16 -8.62 -5.61 -6.48
CA TRP A 16 -9.39 -6.00 -5.29
C TRP A 16 -8.54 -5.99 -4.01
N LEU A 17 -7.33 -6.56 -4.06
CA LEU A 17 -6.41 -6.56 -2.93
C LEU A 17 -6.00 -5.15 -2.51
N MET A 18 -5.82 -4.24 -3.48
CA MET A 18 -5.56 -2.83 -3.19
C MET A 18 -6.75 -2.14 -2.51
N LEU A 19 -7.98 -2.40 -2.96
CA LEU A 19 -9.18 -1.86 -2.30
C LEU A 19 -9.31 -2.35 -0.86
N LEU A 20 -9.02 -3.64 -0.61
CA LEU A 20 -9.02 -4.20 0.76
C LEU A 20 -7.99 -3.51 1.66
N ALA A 21 -6.78 -3.24 1.15
CA ALA A 21 -5.76 -2.52 1.92
C ALA A 21 -6.16 -1.06 2.21
N PHE A 22 -6.82 -0.40 1.26
CA PHE A 22 -7.33 0.95 1.47
C PHE A 22 -8.44 0.98 2.52
N ILE A 23 -9.39 0.04 2.46
CA ILE A 23 -10.47 -0.08 3.45
C ILE A 23 -9.92 -0.39 4.84
N SER A 24 -8.93 -1.29 4.95
CA SER A 24 -8.31 -1.60 6.25
C SER A 24 -7.56 -0.39 6.82
N GLY A 25 -6.88 0.39 5.97
CA GLY A 25 -6.23 1.65 6.34
C GLY A 25 -7.21 2.72 6.83
N CYS A 26 -8.32 2.93 6.11
CA CYS A 26 -9.37 3.86 6.54
C CYS A 26 -10.00 3.43 7.87
N SER A 27 -10.27 2.13 8.04
CA SER A 27 -10.85 1.59 9.27
C SER A 27 -9.88 1.76 10.45
N ALA A 28 -8.58 1.50 10.24
CA ALA A 28 -7.57 1.74 11.24
C ALA A 28 -7.50 3.22 11.65
N TYR A 29 -7.53 4.14 10.69
CA TYR A 29 -7.52 5.57 10.97
C TYR A 29 -8.70 6.01 11.84
N ILE A 30 -9.91 5.52 11.54
CA ILE A 30 -11.12 5.80 12.34
C ILE A 30 -10.94 5.26 13.77
N ILE A 31 -10.38 4.07 13.92
CA ILE A 31 -10.12 3.47 15.24
C ILE A 31 -9.09 4.30 16.02
N VAL A 32 -7.99 4.73 15.39
CA VAL A 32 -6.97 5.58 16.05
C VAL A 32 -7.56 6.92 16.48
N PHE A 33 -8.36 7.56 15.63
CA PHE A 33 -9.03 8.83 15.95
C PHE A 33 -9.97 8.69 17.15
N PHE A 34 -10.63 7.55 17.31
CA PHE A 34 -11.52 7.28 18.45
C PHE A 34 -10.76 6.80 19.71
N ASN A 35 -9.56 6.22 19.56
CA ASN A 35 -8.82 5.59 20.65
C ASN A 35 -7.80 6.52 21.33
N ILE A 36 -7.24 7.51 20.62
CA ILE A 36 -6.13 8.33 21.13
C ILE A 36 -6.51 9.83 21.18
N PRO A 37 -6.53 10.46 22.38
CA PRO A 37 -6.68 11.91 22.48
C PRO A 37 -5.42 12.64 22.01
N ASP A 38 -5.63 13.85 21.50
CA ASP A 38 -4.70 14.74 20.78
C ASP A 38 -3.26 14.87 21.31
N LYS A 39 -3.04 14.63 22.61
CA LYS A 39 -1.78 14.88 23.32
C LYS A 39 -0.94 13.64 23.66
N ALA A 40 -1.24 12.47 23.08
CA ALA A 40 -0.56 11.23 23.47
C ALA A 40 0.96 11.17 23.18
N VAL A 41 1.49 11.96 22.24
CA VAL A 41 2.91 11.92 21.84
C VAL A 41 3.82 12.74 22.75
N PHE A 42 3.27 13.68 23.52
CA PHE A 42 4.06 14.65 24.31
C PHE A 42 4.13 14.32 25.81
N GLY A 43 3.58 13.18 26.25
CA GLY A 43 3.65 12.70 27.63
C GLY A 43 2.33 12.85 28.41
N ASN A 44 2.26 12.14 29.55
CA ASN A 44 1.07 11.99 30.40
C ASN A 44 0.37 13.33 30.64
N THR A 45 -0.81 13.47 30.04
CA THR A 45 -1.74 14.55 30.37
C THR A 45 -2.84 13.94 31.24
N TYR A 46 -3.07 14.52 32.42
CA TYR A 46 -4.13 14.18 33.39
C TYR A 46 -5.55 14.57 32.91
N ASP A 47 -5.76 14.67 31.60
CA ASP A 47 -7.02 15.09 31.02
C ASP A 47 -7.79 13.85 30.57
N HIS A 48 -9.04 13.76 31.02
CA HIS A 48 -9.83 12.54 30.98
C HIS A 48 -10.06 12.08 29.53
N ALA A 49 -9.52 10.90 29.20
CA ALA A 49 -9.94 10.16 28.02
C ALA A 49 -11.47 9.98 28.09
N THR A 50 -12.19 10.53 27.11
CA THR A 50 -13.65 10.53 27.10
C THR A 50 -14.24 9.12 26.94
N ILE A 51 -13.41 8.12 26.63
CA ILE A 51 -13.73 6.69 26.60
C ILE A 51 -12.53 5.92 27.17
N GLU A 52 -12.79 4.98 28.08
CA GLU A 52 -11.79 4.07 28.65
C GLU A 52 -10.96 3.41 27.53
N SER A 53 -9.63 3.61 27.56
CA SER A 53 -8.71 3.12 26.53
C SER A 53 -8.82 1.59 26.40
N SER A 54 -9.63 1.14 25.44
CA SER A 54 -9.89 -0.28 25.25
C SER A 54 -8.72 -0.93 24.51
N LYS A 55 -7.95 -1.74 25.24
CA LYS A 55 -6.83 -2.54 24.74
C LYS A 55 -7.21 -3.35 23.49
N GLY A 56 -8.46 -3.81 23.40
CA GLY A 56 -8.98 -4.57 22.25
C GLY A 56 -9.00 -3.75 20.96
N LEU A 57 -9.38 -2.47 21.03
CA LEU A 57 -9.38 -1.57 19.87
C LEU A 57 -7.97 -1.26 19.38
N ALA A 58 -7.01 -1.10 20.29
CA ALA A 58 -5.60 -0.91 19.92
C ALA A 58 -5.02 -2.14 19.21
N VAL A 59 -5.29 -3.34 19.72
CA VAL A 59 -4.88 -4.61 19.09
C VAL A 59 -5.52 -4.77 17.71
N LEU A 60 -6.82 -4.48 17.60
CA LEU A 60 -7.54 -4.51 16.33
C LEU A 60 -6.94 -3.51 15.33
N CYS A 61 -6.61 -2.29 15.76
CA CYS A 61 -5.95 -1.29 14.93
C CYS A 61 -4.60 -1.78 14.40
N SER A 62 -3.71 -2.29 15.27
CA SER A 62 -2.41 -2.81 14.85
C SER A 62 -2.56 -3.99 13.87
N PHE A 63 -3.58 -4.84 14.07
CA PHE A 63 -3.90 -5.92 13.15
C PHE A 63 -4.35 -5.39 11.77
N LEU A 64 -5.28 -4.43 11.71
CA LEU A 64 -5.75 -3.86 10.44
C LEU A 64 -4.67 -3.10 9.68
N LEU A 65 -3.81 -2.37 10.40
CA LEU A 65 -2.64 -1.70 9.82
C LEU A 65 -1.67 -2.73 9.25
N GLY A 66 -1.28 -3.74 10.03
CA GLY A 66 -0.39 -4.81 9.58
C GLY A 66 -0.95 -5.59 8.39
N LEU A 67 -2.26 -5.84 8.37
CA LEU A 67 -2.95 -6.46 7.24
C LEU A 67 -2.87 -5.57 5.98
N GLY A 68 -3.14 -4.28 6.12
CA GLY A 68 -3.05 -3.32 5.02
C GLY A 68 -1.63 -3.22 4.43
N ASP A 69 -0.63 -3.05 5.28
CA ASP A 69 0.79 -2.99 4.89
C ASP A 69 1.25 -4.26 4.17
N SER A 70 0.84 -5.43 4.65
CA SER A 70 1.20 -6.71 4.02
C SER A 70 0.59 -6.86 2.63
N LEU A 71 -0.70 -6.50 2.48
CA LEU A 71 -1.39 -6.50 1.19
C LEU A 71 -0.72 -5.54 0.19
N LEU A 72 -0.41 -4.31 0.62
CA LEU A 72 0.26 -3.32 -0.23
C LEU A 72 1.65 -3.78 -0.65
N ASN A 73 2.43 -4.37 0.25
CA ASN A 73 3.76 -4.89 -0.08
C ASN A 73 3.66 -6.02 -1.12
N THR A 74 2.78 -6.99 -0.91
CA THR A 74 2.56 -8.09 -1.85
C THR A 74 2.15 -7.55 -3.22
N GLN A 75 1.25 -6.58 -3.24
CA GLN A 75 0.72 -6.00 -4.45
C GLN A 75 1.76 -5.15 -5.21
N ASN A 76 2.65 -4.45 -4.49
CA ASN A 76 3.76 -3.70 -5.06
C ASN A 76 4.85 -4.60 -5.65
N PHE A 77 5.21 -5.71 -4.98
CA PHE A 77 6.17 -6.66 -5.57
C PHE A 77 5.57 -7.37 -6.80
N SER A 78 4.28 -7.69 -6.76
CA SER A 78 3.57 -8.31 -7.90
C SER A 78 3.60 -7.42 -9.15
N ILE A 79 3.36 -6.11 -9.02
CA ILE A 79 3.40 -5.19 -10.17
C ILE A 79 4.82 -4.99 -10.71
N LEU A 80 5.80 -4.90 -9.82
CA LEU A 80 7.20 -4.71 -10.19
C LEU A 80 7.73 -5.90 -11.00
N ALA A 81 7.39 -7.12 -10.55
CA ALA A 81 7.74 -8.36 -11.26
C ALA A 81 7.10 -8.45 -12.65
N VAL A 82 5.88 -7.91 -12.83
CA VAL A 82 5.21 -7.85 -14.12
C VAL A 82 5.83 -6.81 -15.06
N LEU A 83 6.22 -5.64 -14.52
CA LEU A 83 6.78 -4.54 -15.30
C LEU A 83 8.19 -4.89 -15.82
N HIS A 84 9.02 -5.44 -14.95
CA HIS A 84 10.42 -5.80 -15.22
C HIS A 84 10.68 -7.29 -14.96
N PRO A 85 10.16 -8.22 -15.78
CA PRO A 85 10.33 -9.65 -15.56
C PRO A 85 11.80 -10.08 -15.61
N ASP A 86 12.57 -9.54 -16.57
CA ASP A 86 13.97 -9.92 -16.81
C ASP A 86 14.95 -9.32 -15.77
N SER A 87 14.54 -8.28 -15.04
CA SER A 87 15.38 -7.56 -14.08
C SER A 87 14.67 -7.31 -12.74
N SER A 88 13.75 -8.21 -12.39
CA SER A 88 12.84 -8.06 -11.24
C SER A 88 13.57 -7.92 -9.91
N SER A 89 14.70 -8.62 -9.72
CA SER A 89 15.53 -8.55 -8.51
C SER A 89 16.15 -7.16 -8.32
N GLN A 90 16.69 -6.56 -9.39
CA GLN A 90 17.31 -5.23 -9.35
C GLN A 90 16.26 -4.15 -9.08
N THR A 91 15.11 -4.20 -9.77
CA THR A 91 14.03 -3.24 -9.54
C THR A 91 13.48 -3.35 -8.11
N THR A 92 13.36 -4.58 -7.59
CA THR A 92 12.95 -4.86 -6.21
C THR A 92 13.92 -4.27 -5.19
N ALA A 93 15.23 -4.39 -5.43
CA ALA A 93 16.26 -3.83 -4.54
C ALA A 93 16.18 -2.29 -4.48
N ILE A 94 16.04 -1.63 -5.63
CA ILE A 94 15.88 -0.16 -5.69
C ILE A 94 14.61 0.27 -4.94
N TYR A 95 13.49 -0.44 -5.15
CA TYR A 95 12.25 -0.16 -4.45
C TYR A 95 12.38 -0.27 -2.92
N MET A 96 13.00 -1.33 -2.42
CA MET A 96 13.23 -1.52 -0.98
C MET A 96 14.14 -0.43 -0.41
N LEU A 97 15.18 -0.02 -1.14
CA LEU A 97 16.07 1.06 -0.74
C LEU A 97 15.30 2.39 -0.62
N SER A 98 14.50 2.75 -1.62
CA SER A 98 13.66 3.94 -1.59
C SER A 98 12.65 3.89 -0.43
N LYS A 99 12.02 2.74 -0.21
CA LYS A 99 11.09 2.55 0.92
C LYS A 99 11.77 2.77 2.27
N ALA A 100 12.97 2.22 2.46
CA ALA A 100 13.73 2.38 3.69
C ALA A 100 14.12 3.85 3.94
N MET A 101 14.52 4.58 2.89
CA MET A 101 14.79 6.02 3.01
C MET A 101 13.56 6.82 3.43
N CYS A 102 12.40 6.54 2.84
CA CYS A 102 11.14 7.19 3.25
C CYS A 102 10.77 6.87 4.70
N VAL A 103 10.87 5.60 5.11
CA VAL A 103 10.58 5.18 6.50
C VAL A 103 11.53 5.85 7.50
N SER A 104 12.82 5.92 7.16
CA SER A 104 13.81 6.63 7.98
C SER A 104 13.46 8.12 8.14
N LEU A 105 13.03 8.77 7.05
CA LEU A 105 12.59 10.16 7.09
C LEU A 105 11.32 10.33 7.92
N SER A 106 10.35 9.41 7.79
CA SER A 106 9.14 9.42 8.60
C SER A 106 9.44 9.28 10.10
N PHE A 107 10.40 8.43 10.48
CA PHE A 107 10.84 8.35 11.88
C PHE A 107 11.50 9.64 12.36
N PHE A 108 12.31 10.28 11.52
CA PHE A 108 12.90 11.58 11.85
C PHE A 108 11.82 12.67 12.06
N CYS A 109 10.86 12.76 11.13
CA CYS A 109 9.72 13.67 11.25
C CYS A 109 8.84 13.37 12.48
N SER A 110 8.65 12.09 12.82
CA SER A 110 7.87 11.67 13.99
C SER A 110 8.49 12.12 15.31
N SER A 111 9.81 12.35 15.37
CA SER A 111 10.46 12.87 16.57
C SER A 111 10.16 14.35 16.82
N HIS A 112 9.66 15.08 15.82
CA HIS A 112 9.42 16.53 15.89
C HIS A 112 7.94 16.92 15.73
N LEU A 113 7.07 16.01 15.25
CA LEU A 113 5.67 16.28 14.92
C LEU A 113 4.71 15.50 15.82
N GLY A 114 3.64 16.15 16.29
CA GLY A 114 2.58 15.51 17.08
C GLY A 114 1.69 14.56 16.26
N LEU A 115 0.97 13.66 16.95
CA LEU A 115 0.13 12.59 16.34
C LEU A 115 -0.85 13.15 15.32
N HIS A 116 -1.45 14.31 15.60
CA HIS A 116 -2.45 14.94 14.76
C HIS A 116 -1.91 15.38 13.38
N ILE A 117 -0.61 15.58 13.23
CA ILE A 117 0.00 15.93 11.93
C ILE A 117 0.42 14.65 11.18
N LEU A 118 0.87 13.63 11.92
CA LEU A 118 1.31 12.37 11.35
C LEU A 118 0.14 11.57 10.74
N LEU A 119 -1.02 11.55 11.41
CA LEU A 119 -2.23 10.86 10.97
C LEU A 119 -2.73 11.28 9.57
N PRO A 120 -3.00 12.58 9.31
CA PRO A 120 -3.46 13.02 7.99
C PRO A 120 -2.38 12.88 6.91
N THR A 121 -1.09 12.93 7.29
CA THR A 121 0.01 12.70 6.35
C THR A 121 0.07 11.24 5.89
N LEU A 122 -0.22 10.28 6.78
CA LEU A 122 -0.35 8.87 6.41
C LEU A 122 -1.55 8.65 5.49
N MET A 123 -2.67 9.33 5.73
CA MET A 123 -3.86 9.23 4.87
C MET A 123 -3.61 9.81 3.47
N SER A 124 -2.93 10.96 3.38
CA SER A 124 -2.59 11.57 2.08
C SER A 124 -1.56 10.73 1.31
N ALA A 125 -0.58 10.15 2.00
CA ALA A 125 0.37 9.21 1.42
C ALA A 125 -0.34 7.93 0.91
N ALA A 126 -1.35 7.42 1.64
CA ALA A 126 -2.14 6.28 1.22
C ALA A 126 -2.98 6.58 -0.04
N LEU A 127 -3.60 7.77 -0.11
CA LEU A 127 -4.31 8.23 -1.31
C LEU A 127 -3.36 8.36 -2.51
N LEU A 128 -2.20 9.00 -2.31
CA LEU A 128 -1.18 9.14 -3.35
C LEU A 128 -0.68 7.78 -3.83
N SER A 129 -0.48 6.83 -2.91
CA SER A 129 -0.10 5.45 -3.23
C SER A 129 -1.15 4.76 -4.10
N ALA A 130 -2.43 4.88 -3.77
CA ALA A 130 -3.52 4.30 -4.57
C ALA A 130 -3.58 4.90 -5.99
N LEU A 131 -3.44 6.22 -6.12
CA LEU A 131 -3.40 6.90 -7.42
C LEU A 131 -2.17 6.50 -8.25
N ALA A 132 -1.00 6.45 -7.61
CA ALA A 132 0.24 6.00 -8.24
C ALA A 132 0.09 4.56 -8.74
N PHE A 133 -0.45 3.67 -7.91
CA PHE A 133 -0.67 2.27 -8.32
C PHE A 133 -1.64 2.15 -9.48
N CYS A 134 -2.76 2.87 -9.47
CA CYS A 134 -3.71 2.86 -10.59
C CYS A 134 -3.04 3.29 -11.90
N SER A 135 -2.14 4.28 -11.83
CA SER A 135 -1.39 4.77 -12.99
C SER A 135 -0.41 3.72 -13.51
N VAL A 136 0.35 3.08 -12.60
CA VAL A 136 1.31 2.03 -12.97
C VAL A 136 0.59 0.77 -13.46
N ASP A 137 -0.54 0.39 -12.87
CA ASP A 137 -1.31 -0.78 -13.27
C ASP A 137 -1.83 -0.66 -14.70
N ARG A 138 -2.35 0.53 -15.07
CA ARG A 138 -2.73 0.83 -16.47
C ARG A 138 -1.54 0.68 -17.42
N THR A 139 -0.36 1.15 -17.02
CA THR A 139 0.87 1.02 -17.82
C THR A 139 1.31 -0.44 -17.93
N ALA A 140 1.26 -1.21 -16.84
CA ALA A 140 1.59 -2.62 -16.83
C ALA A 140 0.67 -3.42 -17.77
N VAL A 141 -0.64 -3.16 -17.76
CA VAL A 141 -1.60 -3.80 -18.67
C VAL A 141 -1.30 -3.47 -20.13
N LYS A 142 -0.98 -2.21 -20.45
CA LYS A 142 -0.59 -1.79 -21.80
C LYS A 142 0.66 -2.53 -22.28
N LEU A 143 1.73 -2.52 -21.49
CA LEU A 143 3.00 -3.17 -21.83
C LEU A 143 2.83 -4.69 -22.00
N GLN A 144 2.03 -5.34 -21.16
CA GLN A 144 1.71 -6.76 -21.34
C GLN A 144 0.97 -7.02 -22.65
N SER A 145 0.05 -6.12 -23.05
CA SER A 145 -0.67 -6.26 -24.31
C SER A 145 0.23 -6.08 -25.54
N GLU A 146 1.22 -5.19 -25.47
CA GLU A 146 2.20 -4.97 -26.55
C GLU A 146 3.17 -6.15 -26.68
N ARG A 147 3.76 -6.61 -25.57
CA ARG A 147 4.60 -7.82 -25.55
C ARG A 147 3.85 -9.04 -26.09
N ARG A 148 2.54 -9.13 -25.82
CA ARG A 148 1.69 -10.17 -26.41
C ARG A 148 1.60 -10.03 -27.93
N ARG A 149 1.33 -8.84 -28.47
CA ARG A 149 1.22 -8.66 -29.93
C ARG A 149 2.53 -9.04 -30.63
N ALA A 150 3.66 -8.61 -30.08
CA ALA A 150 4.98 -8.96 -30.60
C ALA A 150 5.23 -10.47 -30.61
N SER A 151 4.85 -11.20 -29.54
CA SER A 151 5.02 -12.66 -29.48
C SER A 151 4.11 -13.44 -30.44
N VAL A 152 2.92 -12.91 -30.77
CA VAL A 152 2.03 -13.52 -31.78
C VAL A 152 2.54 -13.30 -33.21
N ASP A 153 3.16 -12.16 -33.49
CA ASP A 153 3.72 -11.87 -34.82
C ASP A 153 4.96 -12.72 -35.13
N LEU A 154 5.69 -13.13 -34.08
CA LEU A 154 6.85 -14.04 -34.16
C LEU A 154 6.48 -15.51 -34.35
N THR A 155 5.20 -15.92 -34.20
CA THR A 155 4.77 -17.28 -34.53
C THR A 155 4.46 -17.39 -36.01
N PRO A 156 5.27 -18.10 -36.82
CA PRO A 156 5.03 -18.22 -38.25
C PRO A 156 3.67 -18.90 -38.48
N LYS A 157 2.85 -18.29 -39.35
CA LYS A 157 1.59 -18.87 -39.81
C LYS A 157 1.95 -20.06 -40.71
N HIS A 158 1.90 -21.27 -40.16
CA HIS A 158 1.85 -22.52 -40.92
C HIS A 158 0.40 -22.84 -41.29
#